data_AF-A0A8T9QIS3-F1
#
_entry.id   AF-A0A8T9QIS3-F1
#
_cell.length_a   1.000
_cell.length_b   1.000
_cell.length_c   1.000
_cell.angle_alpha   90.00
_cell.angle_beta   90.00
_cell.angle_gamma   90.00
#
_symmetry.space_group_name_H-M   'P 1'
#
loop_
_entity.id
_entity.type
_entity.pdbx_description
1 polymer ?
#
loop_
_entity_poly.entity_id
_entity_poly.type
_entity_poly.pdbx_seq_one_letter_code
_entity_poly.pdbx_strand_id
1 'polypeptide(L)'
;MTPEEVTEFANKLAAETPASEAYFGIFQQGDGPDESFIRANKQGLRLFAAGLLRAADQVDETLAHETKTLIPLEFQENDWLDGDTSIDYVEPVTYSAASQPPAEPNSLADNLQAYSWLAVGLFLLVSLLVGIGIGIKTGIETIFNWFFG
;
A
#
# COMPACT_ATOMS: atom_id res chain seq x y z
N MET A 1 17.63 -26.58 -9.06
CA MET A 1 16.99 -26.15 -10.32
C MET A 1 17.80 -25.00 -10.85
N THR A 2 17.98 -24.90 -12.16
CA THR A 2 18.56 -23.71 -12.79
C THR A 2 17.54 -22.57 -12.79
N PRO A 3 17.97 -21.31 -12.94
CA PRO A 3 17.08 -20.15 -13.13
C PRO A 3 15.98 -20.41 -14.18
N GLU A 4 16.37 -20.99 -15.32
CA GLU A 4 15.46 -21.31 -16.41
C GLU A 4 14.43 -22.38 -16.02
N GLU A 5 14.84 -23.41 -15.27
CA GLU A 5 13.92 -24.44 -14.76
C GLU A 5 12.90 -23.88 -13.77
N VAL A 6 13.30 -22.90 -12.95
CA VAL A 6 12.39 -22.22 -11.99
C VAL A 6 11.36 -21.38 -12.74
N THR A 7 11.80 -20.61 -13.73
CA THR A 7 10.92 -19.75 -14.53
C THR A 7 9.98 -20.57 -15.41
N GLU A 8 10.44 -21.66 -16.02
CA GLU A 8 9.58 -22.58 -16.76
C GLU A 8 8.51 -23.20 -15.85
N PHE A 9 8.91 -23.66 -14.65
CA PHE A 9 7.98 -24.23 -13.68
C PHE A 9 6.95 -23.21 -13.21
N ALA A 10 7.36 -21.98 -12.90
CA ALA A 10 6.46 -20.90 -12.48
C ALA A 10 5.45 -20.55 -13.60
N ASN A 11 5.90 -20.49 -14.84
CA ASN A 11 5.05 -20.23 -15.99
C ASN A 11 4.03 -21.34 -16.23
N LYS A 12 4.47 -22.60 -16.13
CA LYS A 12 3.58 -23.76 -16.20
C LYS A 12 2.54 -23.74 -15.07
N LEU A 13 2.97 -23.46 -13.85
CA LEU A 13 2.09 -23.41 -12.68
C LEU A 13 0.98 -22.37 -12.85
N ALA A 14 1.32 -21.19 -13.38
CA ALA A 14 0.36 -20.14 -13.68
C ALA A 14 -0.57 -20.50 -14.85
N ALA A 15 -0.03 -21.05 -15.94
CA ALA A 15 -0.81 -21.41 -17.12
C ALA A 15 -1.84 -22.53 -16.85
N GLU A 16 -1.52 -23.45 -15.94
CA GLU A 16 -2.40 -24.56 -15.54
C GLU A 16 -3.41 -24.18 -14.43
N THR A 17 -3.35 -22.96 -13.92
CA THR A 17 -4.18 -22.53 -12.78
C THR A 17 -5.12 -21.40 -13.20
N PRO A 18 -6.44 -21.65 -13.35
CA PRO A 18 -7.39 -20.61 -13.70
C PRO A 18 -7.55 -19.60 -12.56
N ALA A 19 -7.33 -18.32 -12.84
CA ALA A 19 -7.45 -17.23 -11.87
C ALA A 19 -8.90 -17.05 -11.36
N SER A 20 -9.90 -17.35 -12.19
CA SER A 20 -11.32 -17.28 -11.82
C SER A 20 -11.73 -18.24 -10.69
N GLU A 21 -10.95 -19.29 -10.43
CA GLU A 21 -11.16 -20.22 -9.33
C GLU A 21 -10.21 -19.98 -8.16
N ALA A 22 -9.33 -18.98 -8.25
CA ALA A 22 -8.33 -18.71 -7.24
C ALA A 22 -8.89 -17.87 -6.10
N TYR A 23 -8.33 -18.06 -4.91
CA TYR A 23 -8.51 -17.16 -3.78
C TYR A 23 -7.24 -17.19 -2.93
N PHE A 24 -6.69 -16.02 -2.63
CA PHE A 24 -5.54 -15.85 -1.75
C PHE A 24 -5.66 -14.52 -1.02
N GLY A 25 -5.41 -14.54 0.28
CA GLY A 25 -5.35 -13.30 1.04
C GLY A 25 -4.59 -13.43 2.34
N ILE A 26 -4.07 -12.28 2.79
CA ILE A 26 -3.35 -12.14 4.06
C ILE A 26 -4.20 -11.28 4.97
N PHE A 27 -4.51 -11.82 6.15
CA PHE A 27 -5.42 -11.24 7.12
C PHE A 27 -4.71 -11.09 8.44
N GLN A 28 -5.15 -10.11 9.23
CA GLN A 28 -4.72 -9.94 10.62
C GLN A 28 -5.87 -10.29 11.55
N GLN A 29 -5.58 -11.05 12.60
CA GLN A 29 -6.52 -11.30 13.69
C GLN A 29 -6.06 -10.48 14.91
N GLY A 30 -6.95 -9.68 15.50
CA GLY A 30 -6.62 -8.83 16.65
C GLY A 30 -5.90 -7.52 16.28
N ASP A 31 -5.47 -6.78 17.30
CA ASP A 31 -4.91 -5.41 17.16
C ASP A 31 -3.38 -5.39 16.94
N GLY A 32 -2.75 -6.54 16.65
CA GLY A 32 -1.30 -6.67 16.54
C GLY A 32 -0.85 -7.58 15.38
N PRO A 33 0.39 -7.42 14.88
CA PRO A 33 0.92 -8.21 13.77
C PRO A 33 1.16 -9.68 14.12
N ASP A 34 1.13 -10.03 15.41
CA ASP A 34 1.49 -11.33 15.96
C ASP A 34 0.49 -12.45 15.60
N GLU A 35 -0.67 -12.09 15.06
CA GLU A 35 -1.73 -13.02 14.65
C GLU A 35 -2.13 -12.80 13.18
N SER A 36 -1.14 -12.79 12.29
CA SER A 36 -1.39 -12.77 10.83
C SER A 36 -1.59 -14.18 10.27
N PHE A 37 -2.52 -14.36 9.33
CA PHE A 37 -2.76 -15.65 8.67
C PHE A 37 -3.03 -15.51 7.17
N ILE A 38 -2.68 -16.57 6.42
CA ILE A 38 -3.02 -16.70 5.01
C ILE A 38 -4.33 -17.50 4.91
N ARG A 39 -5.32 -16.95 4.20
CA ARG A 39 -6.51 -17.68 3.76
C ARG A 39 -6.45 -17.84 2.25
N ALA A 40 -6.30 -19.07 1.78
CA ALA A 40 -6.16 -19.33 0.37
C ALA A 40 -6.70 -20.71 0.00
N ASN A 41 -7.12 -20.87 -1.26
CA ASN A 41 -7.36 -22.17 -1.84
C ASN A 41 -6.12 -22.66 -2.62
N LYS A 42 -6.18 -23.88 -3.14
CA LYS A 42 -5.06 -24.50 -3.86
C LYS A 42 -4.61 -23.67 -5.07
N GLN A 43 -5.57 -23.11 -5.81
CA GLN A 43 -5.34 -22.31 -7.01
C GLN A 43 -4.65 -20.99 -6.65
N GLY A 44 -5.16 -20.25 -5.67
CA GLY A 44 -4.56 -18.98 -5.22
C GLY A 44 -3.15 -19.17 -4.67
N LEU A 45 -2.90 -20.23 -3.88
CA LEU A 45 -1.55 -20.57 -3.43
C LEU A 45 -0.57 -20.81 -4.59
N ARG A 46 -1.03 -21.49 -5.64
CA ARG A 46 -0.21 -21.78 -6.82
C ARG A 46 0.13 -20.52 -7.61
N LEU A 47 -0.86 -19.66 -7.85
CA LEU A 47 -0.66 -18.40 -8.55
C LEU A 47 0.27 -17.46 -7.77
N PHE A 48 0.04 -17.33 -6.46
CA PHE A 48 0.90 -16.51 -5.61
C PHE A 48 2.34 -17.04 -5.56
N ALA A 49 2.51 -18.37 -5.41
CA ALA A 49 3.82 -19.00 -5.46
C ALA A 49 4.52 -18.82 -6.81
N ALA A 50 3.79 -18.91 -7.94
CA ALA A 50 4.35 -18.64 -9.26
C ALA A 50 4.88 -17.19 -9.38
N GLY A 51 4.17 -16.22 -8.82
CA GLY A 51 4.63 -14.83 -8.73
C GLY A 51 5.95 -14.70 -7.96
N LEU A 52 6.02 -15.30 -6.77
CA LEU A 52 7.24 -15.29 -5.95
C LEU A 52 8.42 -15.99 -6.64
N LEU A 53 8.19 -17.10 -7.35
CA LEU A 53 9.24 -17.81 -8.08
C LEU A 53 9.80 -16.96 -9.23
N ARG A 54 8.95 -16.24 -9.98
CA ARG A 54 9.42 -15.29 -11.00
C ARG A 54 10.16 -14.11 -10.41
N ALA A 55 9.76 -13.65 -9.22
CA ALA A 55 10.47 -12.58 -8.53
C ALA A 55 11.86 -13.06 -8.07
N ALA A 56 11.97 -14.30 -7.58
CA ALA A 56 13.24 -14.89 -7.17
C ALA A 56 14.28 -14.89 -8.32
N ASP A 57 13.85 -15.16 -9.56
CA ASP A 57 14.71 -15.14 -10.75
C ASP A 57 15.27 -13.75 -11.09
N GLN A 58 14.61 -12.69 -10.63
CA GLN A 58 15.00 -11.30 -10.88
C GLN A 58 15.87 -10.68 -9.78
N VAL A 59 16.12 -11.41 -8.68
CA VAL A 59 16.83 -10.87 -7.50
C VAL A 59 18.24 -10.41 -7.86
N ASP A 60 19.03 -11.27 -8.50
CA ASP A 60 20.43 -10.97 -8.81
C ASP A 60 20.55 -9.81 -9.81
N GLU A 61 19.71 -9.80 -10.84
CA GLU A 61 19.65 -8.70 -11.82
C GLU A 61 19.26 -7.38 -11.16
N THR A 62 18.26 -7.40 -10.27
CA THR A 62 17.77 -6.19 -9.60
C THR A 62 18.82 -5.65 -8.63
N LEU A 63 19.49 -6.50 -7.86
CA LEU A 63 20.59 -6.11 -6.96
C LEU A 63 21.80 -5.54 -7.71
N ALA A 64 22.04 -5.98 -8.95
CA ALA A 64 23.10 -5.44 -9.80
C ALA A 64 22.74 -4.10 -10.45
N HIS A 65 21.46 -3.71 -10.46
CA HIS A 65 20.98 -2.51 -11.11
C HIS A 65 21.07 -1.30 -10.17
N GLU A 66 21.67 -0.20 -10.62
CA GLU A 66 21.87 1.00 -9.77
C GLU A 66 20.57 1.72 -9.37
N THR A 67 19.49 1.54 -10.13
CA THR A 67 18.24 2.32 -10.00
C THR A 67 17.00 1.49 -9.72
N LYS A 68 17.04 0.17 -9.97
CA LYS A 68 15.91 -0.73 -9.74
C LYS A 68 16.06 -1.33 -8.35
N THR A 69 15.22 -0.90 -7.41
CA THR A 69 15.29 -1.37 -6.02
C THR A 69 14.20 -2.36 -5.65
N LEU A 70 13.19 -2.55 -6.50
CA LEU A 70 12.00 -3.35 -6.23
C LEU A 70 11.66 -4.27 -7.42
N ILE A 71 11.13 -5.44 -7.11
CA ILE A 71 10.58 -6.39 -8.09
C ILE A 71 9.06 -6.41 -7.93
N PRO A 72 8.29 -5.81 -8.85
CA PRO A 72 6.83 -5.79 -8.74
C PRO A 72 6.26 -7.21 -8.88
N LEU A 73 5.26 -7.53 -8.06
CA LEU A 73 4.48 -8.75 -8.22
C LEU A 73 3.29 -8.48 -9.13
N GLU A 74 3.50 -8.68 -10.43
CA GLU A 74 2.46 -8.48 -11.43
C GLU A 74 1.54 -9.71 -11.54
N PHE A 75 0.34 -9.61 -11.00
CA PHE A 75 -0.73 -10.57 -11.22
C PHE A 75 -1.70 -10.01 -12.28
N GLN A 76 -1.92 -10.76 -13.37
CA GLN A 76 -2.68 -10.28 -14.54
C GLN A 76 -4.17 -10.01 -14.25
N GLU A 77 -4.71 -10.68 -13.24
CA GLU A 77 -6.07 -10.51 -12.73
C GLU A 77 -5.95 -10.48 -11.21
N ASN A 78 -6.44 -9.42 -10.55
CA ASN A 78 -6.31 -9.26 -9.08
C ASN A 78 -7.57 -9.65 -8.33
N ASP A 79 -8.62 -10.09 -9.02
CA ASP A 79 -9.93 -10.37 -8.42
C ASP A 79 -9.90 -11.56 -7.45
N TRP A 80 -8.82 -12.37 -7.47
CA TRP A 80 -8.60 -13.48 -6.55
C TRP A 80 -7.71 -13.12 -5.34
N LEU A 81 -7.18 -11.89 -5.28
CA LEU A 81 -6.42 -11.36 -4.16
C LEU A 81 -7.35 -10.59 -3.23
N ASP A 82 -7.27 -10.87 -1.93
CA ASP A 82 -8.11 -10.27 -0.90
C ASP A 82 -7.32 -10.12 0.41
N GLY A 83 -7.83 -9.36 1.38
CA GLY A 83 -7.28 -9.29 2.73
C GLY A 83 -6.88 -7.91 3.21
N ASP A 84 -6.43 -7.88 4.47
CA ASP A 84 -6.06 -6.66 5.19
C ASP A 84 -4.68 -6.15 4.76
N THR A 85 -3.84 -7.04 4.23
CA THR A 85 -2.48 -6.74 3.79
C THR A 85 -2.30 -7.10 2.31
N SER A 86 -1.89 -6.13 1.50
CA SER A 86 -1.42 -6.34 0.13
C SER A 86 0.10 -6.56 0.09
N ILE A 87 0.57 -7.40 -0.83
CA ILE A 87 1.99 -7.53 -1.16
C ILE A 87 2.16 -7.17 -2.62
N ASP A 88 2.62 -5.95 -2.87
CA ASP A 88 2.71 -5.38 -4.23
C ASP A 88 4.07 -5.63 -4.89
N TYR A 89 5.11 -5.85 -4.08
CA TYR A 89 6.48 -6.03 -4.58
C TYR A 89 7.33 -6.85 -3.61
N VAL A 90 8.46 -7.33 -4.14
CA VAL A 90 9.57 -7.89 -3.38
C VAL A 90 10.70 -6.87 -3.38
N GLU A 91 11.19 -6.52 -2.19
CA GLU A 91 12.43 -5.78 -2.01
C GLU A 91 13.59 -6.78 -1.84
N PRO A 92 14.47 -6.95 -2.84
CA PRO A 92 15.61 -7.83 -2.72
C PRO A 92 16.65 -7.24 -1.76
N VAL A 93 17.22 -8.10 -0.91
CA VAL A 93 18.21 -7.71 0.10
C VAL A 93 19.44 -8.59 0.02
N THR A 94 20.61 -8.03 0.34
CA THR A 94 21.90 -8.77 0.38
C THR A 94 22.23 -9.32 1.76
N TYR A 95 21.50 -8.88 2.79
CA TYR A 95 21.71 -9.29 4.16
C TYR A 95 20.85 -10.51 4.54
N SER A 96 21.32 -11.26 5.53
CA SER A 96 20.53 -12.32 6.16
C SER A 96 19.73 -11.78 7.35
N ALA A 97 18.78 -12.57 7.86
CA ALA A 97 18.04 -12.23 9.08
C ALA A 97 18.97 -11.90 10.28
N ALA A 98 20.14 -12.55 10.36
CA ALA A 98 21.11 -12.30 11.44
C ALA A 98 21.91 -10.99 11.27
N SER A 99 21.89 -10.41 10.07
CA SER A 99 22.63 -9.20 9.71
C SER A 99 21.72 -8.10 9.19
N GLN A 100 20.42 -8.17 9.52
CA GLN A 100 19.43 -7.19 9.11
C GLN A 100 19.79 -5.82 9.71
N PRO A 101 19.87 -4.75 8.91
CA PRO A 101 20.09 -3.41 9.42
C PRO A 101 18.93 -3.00 10.34
N PRO A 102 19.17 -2.14 11.33
CA PRO A 102 18.09 -1.58 12.13
C PRO A 102 17.06 -0.91 11.21
N ALA A 103 15.78 -1.03 11.55
CA ALA A 103 14.69 -0.43 10.78
C ALA A 103 14.98 1.05 10.52
N GLU A 104 14.84 1.47 9.26
CA GLU A 104 15.02 2.88 8.90
C GLU A 104 14.03 3.73 9.71
N PRO A 105 14.49 4.83 10.35
CA PRO A 105 13.58 5.74 11.01
C PRO A 105 12.62 6.35 9.98
N ASN A 106 11.33 6.41 10.32
CA ASN A 106 10.27 6.96 9.48
C ASN A 106 10.75 8.18 8.69
N SER A 107 10.59 8.14 7.37
CA SER A 107 11.09 9.19 6.50
C SER A 107 10.30 10.49 6.75
N LEU A 108 10.91 11.65 6.49
CA LEU A 108 10.19 12.93 6.55
C LEU A 108 8.98 12.96 5.59
N ALA A 109 8.97 12.12 4.55
CA ALA A 109 7.87 11.99 3.60
C ALA A 109 6.64 11.33 4.24
N ASP A 110 6.82 10.38 5.16
CA ASP A 110 5.71 9.73 5.88
C ASP A 110 4.96 10.73 6.77
N ASN A 111 5.65 11.78 7.23
CA ASN A 111 5.02 12.87 7.98
C ASN A 111 4.32 13.91 7.09
N LEU A 112 4.62 13.98 5.79
CA LEU A 112 4.07 15.01 4.89
C LEU A 112 2.55 14.88 4.71
N GLN A 113 2.05 13.64 4.73
CA GLN A 113 0.61 13.36 4.65
C GLN A 113 -0.11 13.83 5.93
N ALA A 114 0.49 13.63 7.11
CA ALA A 114 -0.04 14.13 8.37
C ALA A 114 -0.07 15.68 8.41
N TYR A 115 0.99 16.34 7.90
CA TYR A 115 1.02 17.80 7.77
C TYR A 115 -0.01 18.33 6.77
N SER A 116 -0.32 17.57 5.72
CA SER A 116 -1.33 17.96 4.72
C SER A 116 -2.74 18.01 5.32
N TRP A 117 -3.12 17.03 6.13
CA TRP A 117 -4.41 17.03 6.82
C TRP A 117 -4.53 18.14 7.87
N LEU A 118 -3.44 18.42 8.58
CA LEU A 118 -3.36 19.56 9.50
C LEU A 118 -3.55 20.91 8.77
N ALA A 119 -2.93 21.09 7.60
CA ALA A 119 -3.08 22.29 6.80
C ALA A 119 -4.52 22.48 6.30
N VAL A 120 -5.17 21.41 5.83
CA VAL A 120 -6.59 21.44 5.42
C VAL A 120 -7.50 21.78 6.60
N GLY A 121 -7.29 21.15 7.75
CA GLY A 121 -8.06 21.43 8.96
C GLY A 121 -7.92 22.89 9.42
N LEU A 122 -6.70 23.44 9.38
CA LEU A 122 -6.44 24.84 9.71
C LEU A 122 -7.11 25.80 8.72
N PHE A 123 -7.03 25.50 7.42
CA PHE A 123 -7.69 26.30 6.38
C PHE A 123 -9.21 26.35 6.55
N LEU A 124 -9.84 25.22 6.86
CA LEU A 124 -11.28 25.14 7.13
C LEU A 124 -11.67 25.92 8.38
N LEU A 125 -10.87 25.81 9.45
CA LEU A 125 -11.11 26.57 10.69
C LEU A 125 -11.03 28.08 10.45
N VAL A 126 -10.00 28.55 9.74
CA VAL A 126 -9.85 29.97 9.39
C VAL A 126 -11.02 30.44 8.52
N SER A 127 -11.40 29.64 7.52
CA SER A 127 -12.53 29.95 6.64
C SER A 127 -13.84 30.08 7.41
N LEU A 128 -14.08 29.19 8.38
CA LEU A 128 -15.26 29.25 9.25
C LEU A 128 -15.26 30.52 10.10
N LEU A 129 -14.13 30.86 10.74
CA LEU A 129 -14.01 32.05 11.59
C LEU A 129 -14.22 33.34 10.78
N VAL A 130 -13.66 33.43 9.58
CA VAL A 130 -13.86 34.56 8.67
C VAL A 130 -15.31 34.66 8.22
N GLY A 131 -15.95 33.53 7.84
CA GLY A 131 -17.35 33.49 7.45
C GLY A 131 -18.29 33.94 8.57
N ILE A 132 -18.07 33.48 9.80
CA ILE A 132 -18.81 33.92 10.98
C ILE A 132 -18.60 35.41 11.24
N GLY A 133 -17.35 35.90 11.17
CA GLY A 133 -17.04 37.31 11.37
C GLY A 133 -17.74 38.23 10.37
N ILE A 134 -17.74 37.86 9.08
CA ILE A 134 -18.44 38.60 8.03
C ILE A 134 -19.95 38.52 8.21
N GLY A 135 -20.49 37.34 8.55
CA GLY A 135 -21.92 37.13 8.79
C GLY A 135 -22.45 37.95 9.97
N ILE A 136 -21.70 38.00 11.08
CA ILE A 136 -22.05 38.83 12.24
C ILE A 136 -22.02 40.31 11.86
N LYS A 137 -20.99 40.77 11.14
CA LYS A 137 -20.87 42.17 10.72
C LYS A 137 -22.05 42.60 9.83
N THR A 138 -22.34 41.83 8.80
CA THR A 138 -23.44 42.12 7.86
C THR A 138 -24.82 42.04 8.53
N GLY A 139 -25.00 41.11 9.48
CA GLY A 139 -26.22 41.03 10.30
C GLY A 139 -26.41 42.27 11.18
N ILE A 140 -25.35 42.74 11.85
CA ILE A 140 -25.39 43.96 12.68
C ILE A 140 -25.71 45.19 11.83
N GLU A 141 -25.05 45.36 10.67
CA GLU A 141 -25.29 46.49 9.76
C GLU A 141 -26.76 46.51 9.27
N THR A 142 -27.32 45.33 8.97
CA THR A 142 -28.73 45.20 8.54
C THR A 142 -29.70 45.63 9.61
N ILE A 143 -29.51 45.16 10.86
CA ILE A 143 -30.36 45.53 11.99
C ILE A 143 -30.25 47.04 12.28
N PHE A 144 -29.03 47.59 12.26
CA PHE A 144 -28.81 49.01 12.52
C PHE A 144 -29.53 49.89 11.48
N ASN A 145 -29.52 49.49 10.21
CA ASN A 145 -30.22 50.20 9.14
C ASN A 145 -31.75 50.13 9.28
N TRP A 146 -32.33 49.06 9.84
CA TRP A 146 -33.77 49.00 10.12
C TRP A 146 -34.22 49.95 11.23
N PHE A 147 -33.36 50.21 12.21
CA PHE A 147 -33.69 51.04 13.37
C PHE A 147 -33.31 52.52 13.21
N PHE A 148 -32.31 52.83 12.40
CA PHE A 148 -31.74 54.18 12.30
C PHE A 148 -31.54 54.70 10.87
N GLY A 149 -31.91 53.92 9.86
CA GLY A 149 -31.86 54.29 8.44
C GLY A 149 -33.19 54.76 7.87
#